data_AF-A0A9D7CI96-F1
#
_entry.id   AF-A0A9D7CI96-F1
#
_cell.length_a   1.000
_cell.length_b   1.000
_cell.length_c   1.000
_cell.angle_alpha   90.00
_cell.angle_beta   90.00
_cell.angle_gamma   90.00
#
_symmetry.space_group_name_H-M   'P 1'
#
loop_
_entity.id
_entity.type
_entity.pdbx_description
1 polymer ?
#
loop_
_entity_poly.entity_id
_entity_poly.type
_entity_poly.pdbx_seq_one_letter_code
_entity_poly.pdbx_strand_id
1 'polypeptide(L)'
;MLHVIRGNTEGSLPGKALYGYAGELIALGAAVENMLLAARALGLGAVYMADSYPLRERIRREMQTTRELVGMLAVGWPTYGPPPRELRREFSATWEDAVGRIDASVLEREAFWVSDQ
;
A
#
# COMPACT_ATOMS: atom_id res chain seq x y z
N MET A 1 -22.74 21.60 11.79
CA MET A 1 -22.21 22.33 10.62
C MET A 1 -20.88 22.91 11.04
N LEU A 2 -19.76 22.25 10.71
CA LEU A 2 -18.44 22.61 11.21
C LEU A 2 -17.65 23.29 10.09
N HIS A 3 -17.35 24.57 10.26
CA HIS A 3 -16.46 25.32 9.38
C HIS A 3 -15.00 25.03 9.77
N VAL A 4 -14.23 24.47 8.85
CA VAL A 4 -12.77 24.31 9.01
C VAL A 4 -12.08 25.50 8.36
N ILE A 5 -11.42 26.33 9.17
CA ILE A 5 -10.59 27.45 8.73
C ILE A 5 -9.33 26.89 8.07
N ARG A 6 -9.09 27.23 6.79
CA ARG A 6 -7.84 26.89 6.09
C ARG A 6 -6.73 27.85 6.54
N GLY A 7 -5.75 27.33 7.28
CA GLY A 7 -4.46 27.98 7.47
C GLY A 7 -3.55 27.72 6.27
N ASN A 8 -3.09 28.79 5.63
CA ASN A 8 -2.06 28.79 4.60
C ASN A 8 -0.71 28.34 5.21
N THR A 9 -0.13 27.24 4.74
CA THR A 9 1.25 26.85 5.08
C THR A 9 1.96 26.36 3.83
N GLU A 10 2.65 27.29 3.17
CA GLU A 10 3.83 26.95 2.37
C GLU A 10 4.88 26.36 3.32
N GLY A 11 5.36 25.15 3.05
CA GLY A 11 6.55 24.58 3.71
C GLY A 11 6.33 23.73 4.97
N SER A 12 5.52 22.67 4.90
CA SER A 12 5.79 21.42 5.65
C SER A 12 5.03 20.27 5.00
N LEU A 13 5.66 19.12 4.74
CA LEU A 13 4.91 17.89 4.47
C LEU A 13 4.30 17.48 5.83
N PRO A 14 2.99 17.68 6.05
CA PRO A 14 2.44 17.53 7.39
C PRO A 14 2.34 16.04 7.69
N GLY A 15 2.74 15.60 8.87
CA GLY A 15 2.68 14.20 9.32
C GLY A 15 1.29 13.52 9.24
N LYS A 16 0.24 14.26 8.86
CA LYS A 16 -1.08 13.72 8.48
C LYS A 16 -1.11 13.10 7.07
N ALA A 17 -0.22 13.50 6.17
CA ALA A 17 -0.17 12.99 4.80
C ALA A 17 0.46 11.59 4.71
N LEU A 18 1.39 11.25 5.62
CA LEU A 18 2.07 9.96 5.60
C LEU A 18 1.13 8.81 6.01
N TYR A 19 0.38 8.98 7.10
CA TYR A 19 -0.60 7.98 7.55
C TYR A 19 -1.84 7.90 6.64
N GLY A 20 -2.21 9.00 5.98
CA GLY A 20 -3.28 9.00 4.98
C GLY A 20 -2.88 8.23 3.72
N TYR A 21 -1.93 8.79 2.95
CA TYR A 21 -1.61 8.25 1.64
C TYR A 21 -0.95 6.87 1.70
N ALA A 22 0.00 6.63 2.60
CA ALA A 22 0.62 5.31 2.70
C ALA A 22 -0.37 4.25 3.22
N GLY A 23 -1.24 4.63 4.16
CA GLY A 23 -2.33 3.76 4.63
C GLY A 23 -3.31 3.41 3.51
N GLU A 24 -3.68 4.38 2.68
CA GLU A 24 -4.51 4.18 1.49
C GLU A 24 -3.86 3.22 0.48
N LEU A 25 -2.55 3.36 0.22
CA LEU A 25 -1.82 2.45 -0.67
C LEU A 25 -1.77 1.02 -0.13
N ILE A 26 -1.59 0.83 1.19
CA ILE A 26 -1.63 -0.51 1.81
C ILE A 26 -3.03 -1.11 1.67
N ALA A 27 -4.08 -0.33 1.94
CA ALA A 27 -5.46 -0.79 1.80
C ALA A 27 -5.79 -1.17 0.35
N LEU A 28 -5.33 -0.38 -0.63
CA LEU A 28 -5.47 -0.69 -2.05
C LEU A 28 -4.73 -1.97 -2.43
N GLY A 29 -3.51 -2.18 -1.92
CA GLY A 29 -2.76 -3.41 -2.13
C GLY A 29 -3.50 -4.64 -1.60
N ALA A 30 -4.06 -4.56 -0.39
CA ALA A 30 -4.87 -5.64 0.19
C ALA A 30 -6.14 -5.91 -0.62
N ALA A 31 -6.81 -4.85 -1.12
CA ALA A 31 -7.97 -4.99 -1.98
C ALA A 31 -7.63 -5.67 -3.32
N VAL A 32 -6.51 -5.30 -3.94
CA VAL A 32 -6.00 -5.93 -5.17
C VAL A 32 -5.72 -7.41 -4.94
N GLU A 33 -5.06 -7.78 -3.85
CA GLU A 33 -4.80 -9.18 -3.51
C GLU A 33 -6.09 -9.98 -3.36
N ASN A 34 -7.09 -9.43 -2.67
CA ASN A 34 -8.40 -10.05 -2.55
C ASN A 34 -9.07 -10.27 -3.92
N MET A 35 -8.97 -9.31 -4.84
CA MET A 35 -9.47 -9.46 -6.20
C MET A 35 -8.73 -10.56 -6.99
N LEU A 36 -7.41 -10.68 -6.83
CA LEU A 36 -6.60 -11.74 -7.46
C LEU A 36 -7.01 -13.13 -6.95
N LEU A 37 -7.17 -13.27 -5.63
CA LEU A 37 -7.62 -14.51 -5.01
C LEU A 37 -9.04 -14.89 -5.46
N ALA A 38 -9.95 -13.91 -5.54
CA ALA A 38 -11.31 -14.12 -6.02
C ALA A 38 -11.33 -14.55 -7.50
N ALA A 39 -10.53 -13.89 -8.36
CA ALA A 39 -10.40 -14.27 -9.77
C ALA A 39 -9.91 -15.73 -9.89
N ARG A 40 -8.89 -16.11 -9.12
CA ARG A 40 -8.38 -17.48 -9.09
C ARG A 40 -9.44 -18.49 -8.65
N ALA A 41 -10.24 -18.17 -7.63
CA ALA A 41 -11.31 -19.05 -7.15
C ALA A 41 -12.40 -19.28 -8.20
N LEU A 42 -12.62 -18.30 -9.09
CA LEU A 42 -13.55 -18.38 -10.23
C LEU A 42 -12.95 -19.08 -11.46
N GLY A 43 -11.70 -19.56 -11.39
CA GLY A 43 -11.00 -20.15 -12.53
C GLY A 43 -10.48 -19.13 -13.55
N LEU A 44 -10.46 -17.83 -13.20
CA LEU A 44 -9.89 -16.77 -14.03
C LEU A 44 -8.39 -16.61 -13.74
N GLY A 45 -7.67 -16.13 -14.75
CA GLY A 45 -6.33 -15.58 -14.60
C GLY A 45 -6.41 -14.09 -14.32
N ALA A 46 -5.53 -13.59 -13.45
CA ALA A 46 -5.40 -12.17 -13.19
C ALA A 46 -3.93 -11.78 -12.95
N VAL A 47 -3.55 -10.57 -13.37
CA VAL A 47 -2.21 -10.01 -13.16
C VAL A 47 -2.28 -8.54 -12.76
N TYR A 48 -1.53 -8.20 -11.70
CA TYR A 48 -1.32 -6.82 -11.30
C TYR A 48 -0.11 -6.24 -12.04
N MET A 49 -0.28 -5.06 -12.63
CA MET A 49 0.73 -4.34 -13.40
C MET A 49 1.04 -3.02 -12.71
N ALA A 50 2.20 -2.97 -12.06
CA ALA A 50 2.70 -1.78 -11.35
C ALA A 50 3.51 -0.84 -12.28
N ASP A 51 3.94 -1.34 -13.43
CA ASP A 51 4.73 -0.63 -14.44
C ASP A 51 3.88 0.30 -15.33
N SER A 52 2.58 0.43 -15.06
CA SER A 52 1.64 1.30 -15.78
C SER A 52 1.82 2.79 -15.50
N TYR A 53 2.57 3.15 -14.45
CA TYR A 53 2.67 4.52 -13.97
C TYR A 53 3.13 5.55 -15.01
N PRO A 54 4.08 5.26 -15.92
CA PRO A 54 4.45 6.19 -17.00
C PRO A 54 3.29 6.54 -17.95
N LEU A 55 2.27 5.69 -18.05
CA LEU A 55 1.09 5.91 -18.91
C LEU A 55 -0.06 6.64 -18.21
N ARG A 56 0.09 7.01 -16.92
CA ARG A 56 -1.03 7.54 -16.11
C ARG A 56 -1.76 8.73 -16.72
N GLU A 57 -1.05 9.68 -17.33
CA GLU A 57 -1.68 10.91 -17.87
C GLU A 57 -2.52 10.60 -19.11
N ARG A 58 -2.04 9.65 -19.93
CA ARG A 58 -2.78 9.16 -21.08
C ARG A 58 -4.04 8.43 -20.63
N ILE A 59 -3.92 7.51 -19.69
CA ILE A 59 -5.03 6.74 -19.12
C ILE A 59 -6.06 7.69 -18.49
N ARG A 60 -5.60 8.67 -17.71
CA ARG A 60 -6.46 9.68 -17.09
C ARG A 60 -7.29 10.44 -18.11
N ARG A 61 -6.66 10.88 -19.21
CA ARG A 61 -7.33 11.61 -20.30
C ARG A 61 -8.33 10.72 -21.03
N GLU A 62 -7.94 9.50 -21.39
CA GLU A 62 -8.79 8.56 -22.13
C GLU A 62 -9.99 8.09 -21.28
N MET A 63 -9.79 7.88 -19.98
CA MET A 63 -10.84 7.52 -19.02
C MET A 63 -11.66 8.72 -18.53
N GLN A 64 -11.34 9.93 -18.98
CA GLN A 64 -12.00 11.19 -18.58
C GLN A 64 -12.14 11.34 -17.06
N THR A 65 -11.13 10.91 -16.30
CA THR A 65 -11.18 10.85 -14.85
C THR A 65 -10.27 11.89 -14.20
N THR A 66 -10.64 12.34 -13.01
CA THR A 66 -9.78 13.17 -12.15
C THR A 66 -9.08 12.36 -11.07
N ARG A 67 -9.32 11.04 -11.02
CA ARG A 67 -8.74 10.11 -10.05
C ARG A 67 -7.29 9.78 -10.38
N GLU A 68 -6.52 9.44 -9.35
CA GLU A 68 -5.14 8.96 -9.48
C GLU A 68 -5.10 7.50 -9.95
N LEU A 69 -4.15 7.18 -10.83
CA LEU A 69 -3.85 5.80 -11.21
C LEU A 69 -2.84 5.22 -10.23
N VAL A 70 -3.26 4.20 -9.47
CA VAL A 70 -2.40 3.50 -8.50
C VAL A 70 -1.81 2.20 -9.08
N GLY A 71 -2.51 1.57 -10.02
CA GLY A 71 -2.06 0.37 -10.72
C GLY A 71 -3.12 -0.16 -11.67
N MET A 72 -2.80 -1.21 -12.42
CA MET A 72 -3.74 -1.87 -13.33
C MET A 72 -3.88 -3.34 -12.99
N LEU A 73 -5.08 -3.87 -13.21
CA LEU A 73 -5.40 -5.29 -13.05
C LEU A 73 -6.01 -5.81 -14.35
N ALA A 74 -5.33 -6.76 -15.00
CA ALA A 74 -5.94 -7.49 -16.12
C ALA A 74 -6.55 -8.79 -15.57
N VAL A 75 -7.78 -9.11 -16.00
CA VAL A 75 -8.54 -10.29 -15.57
C VAL A 75 -9.19 -10.93 -16.78
N GLY A 76 -9.16 -12.26 -16.87
CA GLY A 76 -9.81 -12.98 -17.97
C GLY A 76 -9.62 -14.50 -17.91
N TRP A 77 -10.09 -15.19 -18.94
CA TRP A 77 -9.91 -16.64 -19.06
C TRP A 77 -8.47 -16.95 -19.50
N PRO A 78 -7.70 -17.72 -18.71
CA PRO A 78 -6.32 -18.00 -19.05
C PRO A 78 -6.25 -18.99 -20.21
N THR A 79 -5.53 -18.64 -21.27
CA THR A 79 -5.19 -19.56 -22.37
C THR A 79 -3.94 -20.39 -22.07
N TYR A 80 -3.14 -19.96 -21.08
CA TYR A 80 -1.90 -20.62 -20.66
C TYR A 80 -1.86 -20.71 -19.13
N GLY A 81 -1.50 -21.89 -18.62
CA GLY A 81 -1.29 -22.15 -17.19
C GLY A 81 0.20 -22.21 -16.88
N PRO A 82 0.86 -21.09 -16.51
CA PRO A 82 2.27 -21.13 -16.16
C PRO A 82 2.50 -22.01 -14.92
N PRO A 83 3.66 -22.69 -14.83
CA PRO A 83 4.03 -23.35 -13.58
C PRO A 83 4.11 -22.31 -12.44
N PRO A 84 3.77 -22.69 -11.20
CA PRO A 84 3.92 -21.81 -10.05
C PRO A 84 5.35 -21.27 -9.96
N ARG A 85 5.49 -19.96 -9.72
CA ARG A 85 6.80 -19.35 -9.49
C ARG A 85 7.39 -19.87 -8.19
N GLU A 86 8.63 -20.33 -8.23
CA GLU A 86 9.36 -20.65 -7.00
C GLU A 86 9.59 -19.39 -6.17
N LEU A 87 9.10 -19.41 -4.92
CA LEU A 87 9.30 -18.34 -3.96
C LEU A 87 10.49 -18.70 -3.06
N ARG A 88 11.40 -17.74 -2.83
CA ARG A 88 12.33 -17.85 -1.71
C ARG A 88 11.53 -17.86 -0.43
N ARG A 89 11.64 -18.95 0.34
CA ARG A 89 10.95 -19.14 1.62
C ARG A 89 11.81 -18.76 2.82
N GLU A 90 13.04 -18.33 2.56
CA GLU A 90 13.93 -17.81 3.59
C GLU A 90 13.55 -16.35 3.89
N PHE A 91 13.31 -16.06 5.17
CA PHE A 91 13.21 -14.68 5.62
C PHE A 91 14.57 -14.01 5.40
N SER A 92 14.62 -13.02 4.51
CA SER A 92 15.86 -12.29 4.21
C SER A 92 16.22 -11.25 5.27
N ALA A 93 15.26 -10.89 6.13
CA ALA A 93 15.44 -9.98 7.24
C ALA A 93 14.41 -10.31 8.32
N THR A 94 14.85 -10.28 9.57
CA THR A 94 13.99 -10.28 10.75
C THR A 94 13.55 -8.84 11.08
N TRP A 95 12.57 -8.69 11.97
CA TRP A 95 12.19 -7.35 12.45
C TRP A 95 13.38 -6.67 13.13
N GLU A 96 14.15 -7.46 13.88
CA GLU A 96 15.37 -7.07 14.57
C GLU A 96 16.45 -6.56 13.61
N ASP A 97 16.52 -7.09 12.39
CA ASP A 97 17.43 -6.59 11.35
C ASP A 97 16.96 -5.25 10.76
N ALA A 98 15.65 -5.03 10.67
CA ALA A 98 15.06 -3.87 10.01
C ALA A 98 15.08 -2.59 10.87
N VAL A 99 14.84 -2.72 12.18
CA VAL A 99 14.84 -1.58 13.12
C VAL A 99 16.18 -1.42 13.87
N GLY A 100 17.15 -2.31 13.60
CA GLY A 100 18.27 -2.56 14.50
C GLY A 100 17.78 -3.21 15.78
N ARG A 101 18.66 -3.83 16.59
CA ARG A 101 18.27 -4.22 17.95
C ARG A 101 17.71 -2.99 18.65
N ILE A 102 16.40 -2.96 18.91
CA ILE A 102 15.80 -1.94 19.77
C ILE A 102 16.52 -2.06 21.10
N ASP A 103 17.28 -1.03 21.45
CA ASP A 103 17.89 -0.96 22.78
C ASP A 103 16.74 -1.01 23.79
N ALA A 104 16.78 -2.00 24.69
CA ALA A 104 15.78 -2.19 25.73
C ALA A 104 15.61 -0.92 26.59
N SER A 105 16.63 -0.05 26.63
CA SER A 105 16.58 1.26 27.30
C SER A 105 15.54 2.23 26.70
N VAL A 106 15.09 2.01 25.46
CA VAL A 106 14.04 2.81 24.79
C VAL A 106 12.64 2.39 25.29
N LEU A 107 12.42 1.10 25.55
CA LEU A 107 11.15 0.59 26.07
C LEU A 107 10.91 1.03 27.53
N GLU A 108 11.98 1.21 28.31
CA GLU A 108 11.89 1.70 29.69
C GLU A 108 11.47 3.18 29.78
N ARG A 109 11.73 3.98 28.74
CA ARG A 109 11.35 5.41 28.73
C ARG A 109 9.87 5.66 28.44
N GLU A 110 9.19 4.75 27.75
CA GLU A 110 7.75 4.88 27.47
C GLU A 110 6.86 4.36 28.61
N ALA A 111 7.41 3.53 29.51
CA ALA A 111 6.71 3.10 30.73
C ALA A 111 6.47 4.24 31.74
N PHE A 112 7.12 5.40 31.57
CA PHE A 112 7.00 6.55 32.47
C PHE A 112 5.66 7.30 32.37
N TRP A 113 4.85 7.08 31.32
CA TRP A 113 3.58 7.79 31.13
C TRP A 113 2.33 7.03 31.60
N VAL A 114 2.46 5.83 32.16
CA VAL A 114 1.29 4.99 32.56
C VAL A 114 1.03 5.02 34.08
N SER A 115 1.84 5.72 34.89
CA SER A 115 1.73 5.67 36.35
C SER A 115 1.21 6.94 37.04
N ASP A 116 0.45 7.80 36.37
CA ASP A 116 -0.12 9.01 37.01
C ASP A 116 -1.60 9.26 36.67
N GLN A 117 -2.41 8.20 36.79
CA GLN A 117 -3.89 8.27 36.89
C GLN A 117 -4.35 7.44 38.09
#